data_AF-A0A3P7DH35-F1
#
_entry.id   AF-A0A3P7DH35-F1
#
_cell.length_a   1.000
_cell.length_b   1.000
_cell.length_c   1.000
_cell.angle_alpha   90.00
_cell.angle_beta   90.00
_cell.angle_gamma   90.00
#
_symmetry.space_group_name_H-M   'P 1'
#
loop_
_entity.id
_entity.type
_entity.pdbx_description
1 polymer ?
#
loop_
_entity_poly.entity_id
_entity_poly.type
_entity_poly.pdbx_seq_one_letter_code
_entity_poly.pdbx_strand_id
1 'polypeptide(L)'
;DNGERWEREACALCRQNGAELEGLACDDTDPARLCLQGKCSNSVCHDKKPGQYCDRKMEKICVDDICENPCARISPHLMVCDCPLIDPDTGFASDDRCQLCCYDFNVKPASRRCQNAYRRFNLASAHNRPIWRVGLDCAGGKKCNRYGLAKI
;
A
#
# COMPACT_ATOMS: atom_id res chain seq x y z
N ASP A 1 21.44 2.03 -17.59
CA ASP A 1 20.28 2.43 -16.78
C ASP A 1 20.32 3.95 -16.68
N ASN A 2 19.61 4.62 -17.58
CA ASN A 2 19.90 6.01 -17.97
C ASN A 2 19.12 7.02 -17.10
N GLY A 3 18.48 6.57 -16.03
CA GLY A 3 17.50 7.37 -15.29
C GLY A 3 16.21 7.67 -16.06
N GLU A 4 16.09 7.27 -17.33
CA GLU A 4 14.85 7.32 -18.10
C GLU A 4 13.90 6.23 -17.61
N ARG A 5 13.21 6.54 -16.51
CA ARG A 5 11.98 5.86 -16.11
C ARG A 5 11.02 6.06 -17.27
N TRP A 6 10.72 4.98 -18.02
CA TRP A 6 9.87 5.03 -19.21
C TRP A 6 8.69 5.95 -18.98
N GLU A 7 8.64 7.02 -19.76
CA GLU A 7 7.60 7.99 -19.61
C GLU A 7 6.30 7.34 -20.05
N ARG A 8 5.42 7.04 -19.09
CA ARG A 8 4.13 6.43 -19.39
C ARG A 8 3.35 7.37 -20.31
N GLU A 9 2.53 6.81 -21.19
CA GLU A 9 1.84 7.56 -22.24
C GLU A 9 1.05 8.75 -21.68
N ALA A 10 0.38 8.58 -20.53
CA ALA A 10 -0.30 9.64 -19.81
C ALA A 10 0.63 10.78 -19.30
N CYS A 11 1.86 10.46 -18.89
CA CYS A 11 2.87 11.47 -18.53
C CYS A 11 3.35 12.24 -19.78
N ALA A 12 3.57 11.53 -20.90
CA ALA A 12 3.97 12.16 -22.16
C ALA A 12 2.87 13.10 -22.69
N LEU A 13 1.60 12.69 -22.59
CA LEU A 13 0.44 13.53 -22.92
C LEU A 13 0.39 14.78 -22.05
N CYS A 14 0.57 14.66 -20.73
CA CYS A 14 0.71 15.82 -19.84
C CYS A 14 1.84 16.76 -20.29
N ARG A 15 2.97 16.22 -20.75
CA ARG A 15 4.10 17.02 -21.22
C ARG A 15 3.79 17.81 -22.49
N GLN A 16 3.02 17.23 -23.40
CA GLN A 16 2.65 17.86 -24.67
C GLN A 16 1.49 18.85 -24.50
N ASN A 17 0.48 18.49 -23.71
CA ASN A 17 -0.78 19.21 -23.59
C ASN A 17 -0.99 19.77 -22.17
N GLY A 18 0.09 20.19 -21.51
CA GLY A 18 0.08 20.53 -20.08
C GLY A 18 -1.00 21.53 -19.66
N ALA A 19 -1.29 22.52 -20.51
CA ALA A 19 -2.34 23.50 -20.23
C ALA A 19 -3.76 22.89 -20.23
N GLU A 20 -4.02 21.87 -21.06
CA GLU A 20 -5.32 21.20 -21.15
C GLU A 20 -5.50 20.13 -20.07
N LEU A 21 -4.38 19.52 -19.65
CA LEU A 21 -4.37 18.42 -18.68
C LEU A 21 -4.06 18.88 -17.25
N GLU A 22 -3.86 20.16 -17.01
CA GLU A 22 -3.51 20.72 -15.69
C GLU A 22 -4.49 20.24 -14.60
N GLY A 23 -3.97 19.61 -13.56
CA GLY A 23 -4.73 19.05 -12.45
C GLY A 23 -5.39 17.69 -12.72
N LEU A 24 -5.30 17.13 -13.94
CA LEU A 24 -5.81 15.80 -14.26
C LEU A 24 -4.79 14.70 -13.98
N ALA A 25 -5.28 13.47 -13.79
CA ALA A 25 -4.41 12.30 -13.60
C ALA A 25 -3.52 12.09 -14.84
N CYS A 26 -2.23 11.87 -14.60
CA CYS A 26 -1.20 11.67 -15.62
C CYS A 26 -0.49 10.32 -15.49
N ASP A 27 -1.05 9.39 -14.71
CA ASP A 27 -0.63 8.00 -14.61
C ASP A 27 -1.86 7.10 -14.47
N ASP A 28 -2.06 6.18 -15.41
CA ASP A 28 -3.23 5.29 -15.43
C ASP A 28 -3.27 4.31 -14.25
N THR A 29 -2.13 4.10 -13.59
CA THR A 29 -2.03 3.20 -12.43
C THR A 29 -1.97 3.93 -11.10
N ASP A 30 -1.63 5.23 -11.12
CA ASP A 30 -1.63 6.08 -9.93
C ASP A 30 -2.43 7.36 -10.22
N PRO A 31 -3.76 7.32 -10.05
CA PRO A 31 -4.62 8.48 -10.34
C PRO A 31 -4.35 9.67 -9.40
N ALA A 32 -3.51 9.51 -8.37
CA ALA A 32 -3.06 10.62 -7.53
C ALA A 32 -1.89 11.40 -8.15
N ARG A 33 -1.25 10.89 -9.20
CA ARG A 33 -0.25 11.63 -9.96
C ARG A 33 -0.96 12.58 -10.91
N LEU A 34 -0.77 13.88 -10.71
CA LEU A 34 -1.45 14.93 -11.44
C LEU A 34 -0.52 15.65 -12.41
N CYS A 35 -1.03 16.04 -13.57
CA CYS A 35 -0.30 16.91 -14.47
C CYS A 35 -0.24 18.32 -13.88
N LEU A 36 0.97 18.82 -13.66
CA LEU A 36 1.22 20.13 -13.08
C LEU A 36 2.31 20.82 -13.89
N GLN A 37 1.98 21.95 -14.51
CA GLN A 37 2.87 22.76 -15.33
C GLN A 37 3.57 21.94 -16.43
N GLY A 38 2.82 21.08 -17.10
CA GLY A 38 3.34 20.19 -18.14
C GLY A 38 4.29 19.10 -17.63
N LYS A 39 4.24 18.78 -16.33
CA LYS A 39 4.99 17.66 -15.73
C LYS A 39 4.06 16.81 -14.90
N CYS A 40 4.20 15.49 -14.99
CA CYS A 40 3.46 14.60 -14.12
C CYS A 40 4.07 14.62 -12.71
N SER A 41 3.25 14.83 -11.68
CA SER A 41 3.70 14.90 -10.29
C SER A 41 4.31 13.56 -9.85
N ASN A 42 5.06 13.61 -8.74
CA ASN A 42 5.50 12.39 -8.06
C ASN A 42 4.29 11.61 -7.52
N SER A 43 4.45 10.30 -7.36
CA SER A 43 3.49 9.50 -6.60
C SER A 43 3.39 10.03 -5.18
N VAL A 44 2.20 9.95 -4.59
CA VAL A 44 2.00 10.14 -3.14
C VAL A 44 2.86 9.17 -2.31
N CYS A 45 3.32 8.07 -2.92
CA CYS A 45 4.17 7.06 -2.31
C CYS A 45 5.66 7.35 -2.37
N HIS A 46 6.10 8.36 -3.13
CA HIS A 46 7.52 8.67 -3.34
C HIS A 46 8.29 8.87 -2.02
N ASP A 47 7.70 9.62 -1.08
CA ASP A 47 8.32 9.92 0.22
C ASP A 47 7.81 9.01 1.35
N LYS A 48 7.01 7.98 1.03
CA LYS A 48 6.43 7.06 2.00
C LYS A 48 7.22 5.77 2.08
N LYS A 49 7.23 5.16 3.26
CA LYS A 49 7.81 3.82 3.44
C LYS A 49 6.86 2.77 2.85
N PRO A 50 7.39 1.64 2.35
CA PRO A 50 6.56 0.54 1.85
C PRO A 50 5.50 0.10 2.87
N GLY A 51 4.27 -0.09 2.39
CA GLY A 51 3.13 -0.50 3.19
C GLY A 51 2.53 0.57 4.10
N GLN A 52 2.97 1.83 4.02
CA GLN A 52 2.31 2.94 4.72
C GLN A 52 1.01 3.36 4.04
N TYR A 53 0.05 3.85 4.82
CA TYR A 53 -1.17 4.46 4.29
C TYR A 53 -0.84 5.68 3.43
N CYS A 54 -1.40 5.69 2.23
CA CYS A 54 -1.21 6.75 1.24
C CYS A 54 -2.44 7.67 1.12
N ASP A 55 -3.59 7.23 1.62
CA ASP A 55 -4.83 7.99 1.64
C ASP A 55 -5.22 8.39 3.07
N ARG A 56 -6.10 9.39 3.19
CA ARG A 56 -6.58 9.90 4.49
C ARG A 56 -7.59 8.98 5.17
N LYS A 57 -8.29 8.12 4.41
CA LYS A 57 -9.28 7.19 4.97
C LYS A 57 -8.64 5.91 5.50
N MET A 58 -7.33 5.74 5.29
CA MET A 58 -6.59 4.53 5.67
C MET A 58 -7.14 3.27 4.97
N GLU A 59 -7.55 3.41 3.72
CA GLU A 59 -8.08 2.32 2.89
C GLU A 59 -7.03 1.78 1.90
N LYS A 60 -6.00 2.59 1.61
CA LYS A 60 -4.97 2.31 0.60
C LYS A 60 -3.56 2.48 1.18
N ILE A 61 -2.64 1.66 0.70
CA ILE A 61 -1.23 1.70 1.09
C ILE A 61 -0.32 1.81 -0.12
N CYS A 62 0.91 2.24 0.12
CA CYS A 62 1.97 2.23 -0.86
C CYS A 62 2.51 0.83 -1.08
N VAL A 63 2.25 0.26 -2.26
CA VAL A 63 2.82 -1.00 -2.74
C VAL A 63 3.54 -0.70 -4.04
N ASP A 64 4.85 -0.96 -4.09
CA ASP A 64 5.66 -0.79 -5.31
C ASP A 64 5.49 0.60 -5.98
N ASP A 65 5.46 1.68 -5.17
CA ASP A 65 5.26 3.10 -5.57
C ASP A 65 3.86 3.44 -6.12
N ILE A 66 2.86 2.58 -5.84
CA ILE A 66 1.46 2.77 -6.23
C ILE A 66 0.59 2.87 -4.98
N CYS A 67 -0.33 3.85 -4.95
CA CYS A 67 -1.29 4.03 -3.86
C CYS A 67 -2.59 3.25 -4.13
N GLU A 68 -2.74 2.08 -3.51
CA GLU A 68 -3.84 1.18 -3.80
C GLU A 68 -4.34 0.40 -2.57
N ASN A 69 -5.52 -0.23 -2.72
CA ASN A 69 -5.98 -1.26 -1.80
C ASN A 69 -5.61 -2.63 -2.40
N PRO A 70 -4.48 -3.24 -2.01
CA PRO A 70 -4.10 -4.55 -2.51
C PRO A 70 -5.13 -5.65 -2.16
N CYS A 71 -5.81 -5.56 -1.02
CA CYS A 71 -6.82 -6.55 -0.63
C CYS A 71 -8.00 -6.60 -1.62
N ALA A 72 -8.35 -5.46 -2.23
CA ALA A 72 -9.41 -5.38 -3.23
C ALA A 72 -9.12 -6.19 -4.51
N ARG A 73 -7.85 -6.57 -4.76
CA ARG A 73 -7.47 -7.45 -5.87
C ARG A 73 -8.01 -8.88 -5.71
N ILE A 74 -8.28 -9.30 -4.47
CA ILE A 74 -8.85 -10.62 -4.15
C ILE A 74 -10.37 -10.56 -4.19
N SER A 75 -10.96 -9.54 -3.55
CA SER A 75 -12.39 -9.25 -3.62
C SER A 75 -12.63 -7.79 -3.28
N PRO A 76 -13.55 -7.07 -3.96
CA PRO A 76 -13.79 -5.65 -3.75
C PRO A 76 -14.22 -5.29 -2.31
N HIS A 77 -14.70 -6.26 -1.54
CA HIS A 77 -15.09 -6.05 -0.15
C HIS A 77 -13.97 -6.23 0.88
N LEU A 78 -12.77 -6.61 0.43
CA LEU A 78 -11.63 -6.76 1.31
C LEU A 78 -10.89 -5.43 1.43
N MET A 79 -10.67 -5.02 2.68
CA MET A 79 -10.02 -3.76 3.03
C MET A 79 -8.71 -4.02 3.75
N VAL A 80 -7.76 -3.12 3.54
CA VAL A 80 -6.48 -3.12 4.24
C VAL A 80 -6.71 -2.95 5.74
N CYS A 81 -5.98 -3.71 6.54
CA CYS A 81 -5.80 -3.41 7.95
C CYS A 81 -4.44 -3.86 8.46
N ASP A 82 -4.15 -3.46 9.69
CA ASP A 82 -2.97 -3.93 10.39
C ASP A 82 -3.24 -5.31 11.00
N CYS A 83 -2.33 -6.25 10.81
CA CYS A 83 -2.35 -7.50 11.54
C CYS A 83 -2.30 -7.21 13.06
N PRO A 84 -2.94 -8.04 13.90
CA PRO A 84 -3.05 -7.73 15.33
C PRO A 84 -1.67 -7.62 15.98
N LEU A 85 -1.52 -6.74 16.97
CA LEU A 85 -0.25 -6.57 17.69
C LEU A 85 0.12 -7.85 18.47
N ILE A 86 -0.90 -8.44 19.10
CA ILE A 86 -0.88 -9.69 19.84
C ILE A 86 -1.81 -10.65 19.12
N ASP A 87 -1.31 -11.84 18.79
CA ASP A 87 -2.11 -12.90 18.19
C ASP A 87 -3.24 -13.29 19.14
N PRO A 88 -4.51 -13.20 18.72
CA PRO A 88 -5.66 -13.38 19.60
C PRO A 88 -5.85 -14.84 20.03
N ASP A 89 -5.29 -15.79 19.29
CA ASP A 89 -5.47 -17.22 19.54
C ASP A 89 -4.37 -17.74 20.49
N THR A 90 -3.17 -17.14 20.45
CA THR A 90 -2.03 -17.57 21.27
C THR A 90 -1.65 -16.62 22.41
N GLY A 91 -2.04 -15.34 22.34
CA GLY A 91 -1.68 -14.31 23.32
C GLY A 91 -0.23 -13.79 23.21
N PHE A 92 0.53 -14.25 22.21
CA PHE A 92 1.91 -13.79 21.97
C PHE A 92 1.98 -12.68 20.92
N ALA A 93 3.16 -12.07 20.78
CA ALA A 93 3.41 -11.11 19.70
C ALA A 93 3.10 -11.76 18.35
N SER A 94 2.34 -11.08 17.50
CA SER A 94 1.95 -11.63 16.20
C SER A 94 3.14 -11.66 15.24
N ASP A 95 3.46 -12.84 14.71
CA ASP A 95 4.44 -13.02 13.63
C ASP A 95 4.00 -12.36 12.31
N ASP A 96 2.70 -12.10 12.18
CA ASP A 96 2.12 -11.43 11.01
C ASP A 96 2.15 -9.92 11.09
N ARG A 97 2.48 -9.34 12.25
CA ARG A 97 2.30 -7.90 12.49
C ARG A 97 2.91 -7.04 11.38
N CYS A 98 4.08 -7.43 10.88
CA CYS A 98 4.80 -6.68 9.85
C CYS A 98 4.37 -6.96 8.41
N GLN A 99 3.38 -7.83 8.21
CA GLN A 99 2.80 -8.15 6.92
C GLN A 99 1.49 -7.41 6.72
N LEU A 100 1.06 -7.30 5.47
CA LEU A 100 -0.27 -6.84 5.14
C LEU A 100 -1.32 -7.82 5.69
N CYS A 101 -2.34 -7.29 6.36
CA CYS A 101 -3.58 -8.00 6.64
C CYS A 101 -4.75 -7.39 5.85
N CYS A 102 -5.74 -8.23 5.61
CA CYS A 102 -7.02 -7.83 5.05
C CYS A 102 -8.15 -8.20 6.00
N TYR A 103 -9.23 -7.43 5.98
CA TYR A 103 -10.50 -7.80 6.61
C TYR A 103 -11.64 -7.65 5.60
N ASP A 104 -12.71 -8.40 5.84
CA ASP A 104 -13.95 -8.26 5.07
C ASP A 104 -14.84 -7.18 5.70
N PHE A 105 -15.11 -6.10 4.98
CA PHE A 105 -15.93 -5.01 5.51
C PHE A 105 -17.41 -5.38 5.66
N ASN A 106 -17.88 -6.42 4.95
CA ASN A 106 -19.25 -6.94 5.09
C ASN A 106 -19.45 -7.67 6.42
N VAL A 107 -18.37 -8.13 7.06
CA VAL A 107 -18.43 -8.72 8.40
C VAL A 107 -18.64 -7.61 9.43
N LYS A 108 -19.62 -7.84 10.33
CA LYS A 108 -19.95 -6.92 11.42
C LYS A 108 -18.69 -6.55 12.24
N PRO A 109 -18.53 -5.29 12.67
CA PRO A 109 -17.34 -4.83 13.38
C PRO A 109 -16.93 -5.71 14.58
N ALA A 110 -17.90 -6.22 15.35
CA ALA A 110 -17.65 -7.07 16.51
C ALA A 110 -17.02 -8.44 16.19
N SER A 111 -17.16 -8.92 14.96
CA SER A 111 -16.62 -10.22 14.51
C SER A 111 -15.53 -10.08 13.45
N ARG A 112 -15.23 -8.84 13.05
CA ARG A 112 -14.27 -8.53 12.01
C ARG A 112 -12.86 -8.84 12.52
N ARG A 113 -12.16 -9.74 11.83
CA ARG A 113 -10.77 -10.10 12.13
C ARG A 113 -9.89 -9.75 10.94
N CYS A 114 -8.76 -9.12 11.24
CA CYS A 114 -7.68 -8.94 10.28
C CYS A 114 -6.93 -10.25 10.07
N GLN A 115 -6.82 -10.69 8.83
CA GLN A 115 -6.19 -11.94 8.44
C GLN A 115 -4.99 -11.66 7.54
N ASN A 116 -3.88 -12.37 7.76
CA ASN A 116 -2.66 -12.19 6.98
C ASN A 116 -2.93 -12.41 5.49
N ALA A 117 -2.63 -11.39 4.68
CA ALA A 117 -3.00 -11.38 3.27
C ALA A 117 -2.21 -12.41 2.45
N TYR A 118 -0.94 -12.62 2.79
CA TYR A 118 -0.08 -13.58 2.13
C TYR A 118 -0.50 -15.01 2.46
N ARG A 119 -0.66 -15.35 3.75
CA ARG A 119 -1.04 -16.71 4.19
C ARG A 119 -2.46 -17.09 3.82
N ARG A 120 -3.41 -16.15 3.91
CA ARG A 120 -4.83 -16.43 3.70
C ARG A 120 -5.25 -16.33 2.23
N PHE A 121 -4.72 -15.35 1.51
CA PHE A 121 -5.18 -15.02 0.16
C PHE A 121 -4.08 -15.15 -0.90
N ASN A 122 -2.87 -15.61 -0.53
CA ASN A 122 -1.69 -15.65 -1.41
C ASN A 122 -1.35 -14.30 -2.05
N LEU A 123 -1.68 -13.21 -1.35
CA LEU A 123 -1.42 -11.87 -1.86
C LEU A 123 0.03 -11.46 -1.61
N ALA A 124 0.79 -11.32 -2.70
CA ALA A 124 2.22 -11.05 -2.69
C ALA A 124 2.58 -9.74 -3.42
N SER A 125 3.78 -9.22 -3.16
CA SER A 125 4.39 -8.15 -3.95
C SER A 125 4.87 -8.65 -5.31
N ALA A 126 5.34 -7.75 -6.18
CA ALA A 126 5.93 -8.11 -7.48
C ALA A 126 7.10 -9.11 -7.39
N HIS A 127 7.77 -9.21 -6.24
CA HIS A 127 8.85 -10.16 -5.99
C HIS A 127 8.40 -11.48 -5.34
N ASN A 128 7.09 -11.77 -5.36
CA ASN A 128 6.48 -12.95 -4.76
C ASN A 128 6.82 -13.11 -3.26
N ARG A 129 6.85 -11.99 -2.53
CA ARG A 129 7.06 -11.92 -1.08
C ARG A 129 5.82 -11.33 -0.40
N PRO A 130 5.63 -11.53 0.91
CA PRO A 130 4.63 -10.78 1.66
C PRO A 130 4.83 -9.27 1.48
N ILE A 131 3.73 -8.53 1.39
CA ILE A 131 3.78 -7.06 1.38
C ILE A 131 4.09 -6.58 2.81
N TRP A 132 5.24 -5.93 2.98
CA TRP A 132 5.72 -5.48 4.29
C TRP A 132 5.13 -4.13 4.69
N ARG A 133 4.74 -4.00 5.96
CA ARG A 133 4.20 -2.80 6.60
C ARG A 133 5.30 -2.08 7.38
N VAL A 134 6.19 -1.37 6.68
CA VAL A 134 7.38 -0.77 7.30
C VAL A 134 6.99 0.38 8.23
N GLY A 135 7.54 0.38 9.44
CA GLY A 135 7.32 1.40 10.47
C GLY A 135 6.10 1.12 11.38
N LEU A 136 5.35 0.06 11.11
CA LEU A 136 4.22 -0.36 11.93
C LEU A 136 4.69 -0.77 13.34
N ASP A 137 3.96 -0.35 14.37
CA ASP A 137 4.28 -0.71 15.76
C ASP A 137 4.14 -2.20 16.01
N CYS A 138 5.04 -2.78 16.78
CA CYS A 138 5.05 -4.18 17.19
C CYS A 138 4.98 -4.28 18.72
N ALA A 139 4.64 -5.47 19.22
CA ALA A 139 4.67 -5.74 20.65
C ALA A 139 6.06 -5.43 21.25
N GLY A 140 6.07 -4.91 22.49
CA GLY A 140 7.30 -4.54 23.19
C GLY A 140 7.98 -3.26 22.66
N GLY A 141 7.23 -2.34 22.05
CA GLY A 141 7.74 -1.03 21.62
C GLY A 141 8.64 -1.05 20.38
N LYS A 142 8.66 -2.17 19.65
CA LYS A 142 9.44 -2.34 18.40
C LYS A 142 8.67 -1.78 17.21
N LYS A 143 9.33 -1.65 16.05
CA LYS A 143 8.73 -1.32 14.76
C LYS A 143 9.15 -2.29 13.67
N CYS A 144 8.29 -2.45 12.67
CA CYS A 144 8.58 -3.26 11.49
C CYS A 144 9.64 -2.60 10.61
N ASN A 145 10.68 -3.35 10.26
CA ASN A 145 11.70 -2.89 9.32
C ASN A 145 11.42 -3.36 7.88
N ARG A 146 12.30 -2.98 6.95
CA ARG A 146 12.20 -3.34 5.52
C ARG A 146 12.31 -4.83 5.20
N TYR A 147 12.64 -5.66 6.19
CA TYR A 147 12.77 -7.11 6.06
C TYR A 147 11.59 -7.87 6.69
N GLY A 148 10.54 -7.15 7.13
CA GLY A 148 9.39 -7.76 7.78
C GLY A 148 9.63 -8.17 9.23
N LEU A 149 10.67 -7.65 9.88
CA LEU A 149 11.02 -8.01 11.26
C LEU A 149 10.71 -6.87 12.23
N ALA A 150 10.20 -7.22 13.41
CA ALA A 150 10.03 -6.31 14.54
C ALA A 150 11.39 -6.03 15.21
N LYS A 151 11.93 -4.82 15.07
CA LYS A 151 13.17 -4.37 15.71
C LYS A 151 12.99 -3.00 16.36
N ILE A 152 13.86 -2.67 17.32
CA ILE A 152 13.93 -1.35 17.94
C ILE A 152 14.47 -0.35 16.91
#